data_AF-A0A2A3XT50-F1
#
_entry.id   AF-A0A2A3XT50-F1
#
_cell.length_a   1.000
_cell.length_b   1.000
_cell.length_c   1.000
_cell.angle_alpha   90.00
_cell.angle_beta   90.00
_cell.angle_gamma   90.00
#
_symmetry.space_group_name_H-M   'P 1'
#
loop_
_entity.id
_entity.type
_entity.pdbx_description
1 polymer ?
#
loop_
_entity_poly.entity_id
_entity_poly.type
_entity_poly.pdbx_seq_one_letter_code
_entity_poly.pdbx_strand_id
1 'polypeptide(L)'
;MTTTTSTRRVVSLAALALAAPLFLSSCGTSGDATGESASDRPNDAKEAVYEFGQPTYVSVDGGPLEVRVPEALKEVAGADLEGLAVTSMTLTPHELESAGSCAVDLDVEFVDNGKDSLQTAGQTEDEYVKAAKESFDDDLGEGLQTIGIRTWDELVAEMGQEKAYTIMSEFAPVAPDGTFDDEVARASYDGGTPRGKVLKALGLPDDSPSIDALDESDPETDVYASDDASDITIVQDCAASSSNEEDAGESIKFPLLDEDENRGFDDGATFEFAVMKSGELGIVNGRVIGYETDTNGDWIAG
;
A
#
# COMPACT_ATOMS: atom_id res chain seq x y z
N MET A 1 41.17 14.32 24.47
CA MET A 1 41.94 14.40 23.22
C MET A 1 43.08 13.40 23.28
N THR A 2 42.88 12.24 22.68
CA THR A 2 43.91 11.20 22.54
C THR A 2 43.64 10.48 21.24
N THR A 3 44.33 10.91 20.19
CA THR A 3 44.30 10.37 18.83
C THR A 3 45.06 9.05 18.82
N THR A 4 44.44 7.97 18.35
CA THR A 4 45.15 6.73 18.00
C THR A 4 44.84 6.39 16.55
N THR A 5 45.84 6.63 15.70
CA THR A 5 45.92 6.21 14.31
C THR A 5 46.11 4.69 14.24
N SER A 6 45.32 3.98 13.44
CA SER A 6 45.60 2.58 13.09
C SER A 6 45.46 2.36 11.58
N THR A 7 46.42 1.60 11.07
CA THR A 7 46.92 1.59 9.70
C THR A 7 46.14 0.64 8.79
N ARG A 8 45.77 1.13 7.60
CA ARG A 8 45.21 0.34 6.48
C ARG A 8 46.14 -0.83 6.11
N ARG A 9 45.59 -2.04 6.00
CA ARG A 9 46.18 -3.13 5.22
C ARG A 9 45.38 -3.31 3.94
N VAL A 10 46.02 -2.96 2.83
CA VAL A 10 45.59 -3.28 1.47
C VAL A 10 45.99 -4.73 1.19
N VAL A 11 45.04 -5.59 0.85
CA VAL A 11 45.32 -6.92 0.31
C VAL A 11 44.88 -6.92 -1.14
N SER A 12 45.86 -6.86 -2.04
CA SER A 12 45.69 -7.07 -3.48
C SER A 12 45.66 -8.57 -3.75
N LEU A 13 44.60 -9.05 -4.41
CA LEU A 13 44.54 -10.40 -4.98
C LEU A 13 44.58 -10.29 -6.50
N ALA A 14 45.61 -10.93 -7.06
CA ALA A 14 45.97 -10.93 -8.46
C ALA A 14 45.07 -11.85 -9.29
N ALA A 15 44.83 -11.43 -10.51
CA ALA A 15 44.13 -12.16 -11.56
C ALA A 15 44.84 -13.47 -11.96
N LEU A 16 44.05 -14.51 -12.25
CA LEU A 16 44.47 -15.63 -13.08
C LEU A 16 43.50 -15.76 -14.27
N ALA A 17 44.03 -15.46 -15.46
CA ALA A 17 43.40 -15.77 -16.73
C ALA A 17 43.76 -17.20 -17.14
N LEU A 18 42.77 -18.01 -17.52
CA LEU A 18 42.97 -19.26 -18.23
C LEU A 18 42.05 -19.27 -19.46
N ALA A 19 42.69 -19.16 -20.62
CA ALA A 19 42.08 -19.37 -21.94
C ALA A 19 42.36 -20.81 -22.39
N ALA A 20 41.37 -21.46 -22.99
CA ALA A 20 41.57 -22.55 -23.96
C ALA A 20 40.33 -22.73 -24.87
N PRO A 21 40.49 -23.24 -26.11
CA PRO A 21 39.61 -22.92 -27.25
C PRO A 21 38.80 -24.09 -27.86
N LEU A 22 37.76 -23.69 -28.61
CA LEU A 22 37.17 -24.23 -29.86
C LEU A 22 36.81 -25.73 -30.01
N PHE A 23 35.54 -25.98 -30.38
CA PHE A 23 35.18 -26.79 -31.56
C PHE A 23 33.90 -26.26 -32.26
N LEU A 24 33.98 -26.15 -33.59
CA LEU A 24 32.94 -25.82 -34.57
C LEU A 24 32.17 -27.06 -35.04
N SER A 25 30.91 -26.89 -35.46
CA SER A 25 30.13 -27.67 -36.47
C SER A 25 28.69 -27.96 -36.00
N SER A 26 27.60 -27.96 -36.79
CA SER A 26 27.23 -27.39 -38.09
C SER A 26 25.72 -27.67 -38.31
N CYS A 27 25.16 -27.06 -39.36
CA CYS A 27 23.90 -27.35 -40.06
C CYS A 27 22.64 -26.70 -39.43
N GLY A 28 21.91 -25.77 -40.07
CA GLY A 28 21.82 -25.38 -41.48
C GLY A 28 20.48 -25.82 -42.06
N THR A 29 19.50 -24.91 -42.12
CA THR A 29 18.52 -24.85 -43.21
C THR A 29 18.21 -23.39 -43.50
N SER A 30 18.43 -22.99 -44.76
CA SER A 30 18.18 -21.66 -45.28
C SER A 30 16.96 -21.73 -46.19
N GLY A 31 15.96 -20.88 -45.93
CA GLY A 31 14.93 -20.52 -46.88
C GLY A 31 14.92 -18.99 -46.96
N ASP A 32 15.40 -18.46 -48.07
CA ASP A 32 15.49 -17.03 -48.38
C ASP A 32 14.37 -16.70 -49.38
N ALA A 33 13.59 -15.65 -49.13
CA ALA A 33 13.22 -14.66 -50.15
C ALA A 33 12.24 -13.59 -49.65
N THR A 34 12.62 -12.36 -50.00
CA THR A 34 11.80 -11.18 -50.34
C THR A 34 11.14 -10.41 -49.21
N GLY A 35 11.67 -9.20 -49.00
CA GLY A 35 11.13 -8.22 -48.09
C GLY A 35 9.87 -7.54 -48.62
N GLU A 36 9.15 -6.95 -47.68
CA GLU A 36 8.27 -5.82 -47.87
C GLU A 36 8.25 -5.08 -46.53
N SER A 37 8.41 -3.76 -46.56
CA SER A 37 8.23 -2.92 -45.38
C SER A 37 6.79 -3.04 -44.89
N ALA A 38 6.61 -3.51 -43.67
CA ALA A 38 5.39 -3.29 -42.91
C ALA A 38 5.79 -3.03 -41.46
N SER A 39 5.34 -1.87 -40.98
CA SER A 39 5.44 -1.44 -39.60
C SER A 39 4.69 -2.43 -38.70
N ASP A 40 5.40 -3.36 -38.08
CA ASP A 40 4.95 -4.09 -36.91
C ASP A 40 6.00 -3.90 -35.82
N ARG A 41 5.77 -2.91 -34.95
CA ARG A 41 6.35 -2.96 -33.62
C ARG A 41 5.42 -3.86 -32.81
N PRO A 42 5.86 -5.03 -32.32
CA PRO A 42 5.15 -5.69 -31.23
C PRO A 42 5.17 -4.73 -30.05
N ASN A 43 4.01 -4.49 -29.46
CA ASN A 43 3.86 -3.77 -28.20
C ASN A 43 4.28 -4.71 -27.05
N ASP A 44 5.46 -5.32 -27.16
CA ASP A 44 6.06 -6.22 -26.16
C ASP A 44 6.93 -5.39 -25.21
N ALA A 45 6.32 -4.46 -24.47
CA ALA A 45 6.95 -4.02 -23.22
C ALA A 45 6.94 -5.25 -22.32
N LYS A 46 8.12 -5.79 -21.97
CA LYS A 46 8.20 -6.87 -20.98
C LYS A 46 7.68 -6.31 -19.66
N GLU A 47 6.57 -6.85 -19.20
CA GLU A 47 6.03 -6.59 -17.87
C GLU A 47 7.14 -6.83 -16.84
N ALA A 48 7.50 -5.78 -16.11
CA ALA A 48 8.47 -5.88 -15.05
C ALA A 48 7.77 -6.50 -13.85
N VAL A 49 8.41 -7.46 -13.19
CA VAL A 49 7.83 -8.13 -12.01
C VAL A 49 8.76 -7.95 -10.82
N TYR A 50 8.23 -7.38 -9.76
CA TYR A 50 8.83 -7.34 -8.44
C TYR A 50 8.17 -8.38 -7.54
N GLU A 51 8.98 -9.29 -7.01
CA GLU A 51 8.59 -10.18 -5.93
C GLU A 51 9.31 -9.76 -4.65
N PHE A 52 8.59 -9.80 -3.53
CA PHE A 52 9.16 -9.52 -2.22
C PHE A 52 10.41 -10.39 -1.95
N GLY A 53 11.31 -9.89 -1.10
CA GLY A 53 12.59 -10.56 -0.77
C GLY A 53 13.82 -9.84 -1.33
N GLN A 54 13.62 -8.85 -2.21
CA GLN A 54 14.60 -7.80 -2.51
C GLN A 54 14.10 -6.49 -1.86
N PRO A 55 14.93 -5.74 -1.13
CA PRO A 55 14.47 -4.49 -0.50
C PRO A 55 14.14 -3.41 -1.54
N THR A 56 14.82 -3.44 -2.70
CA THR A 56 14.65 -2.46 -3.78
C THR A 56 14.61 -3.12 -5.16
N TYR A 57 13.92 -2.47 -6.11
CA TYR A 57 13.81 -2.87 -7.51
C TYR A 57 13.59 -1.64 -8.40
N VAL A 58 14.11 -1.64 -9.62
CA VAL A 58 13.91 -0.54 -10.59
C VAL A 58 13.46 -1.12 -11.93
N SER A 59 12.33 -0.66 -12.45
CA SER A 59 11.90 -0.93 -13.82
C SER A 59 12.47 0.16 -14.73
N VAL A 60 13.35 -0.22 -15.66
CA VAL A 60 14.12 0.74 -16.48
C VAL A 60 13.43 1.16 -17.78
N ASP A 61 12.32 0.51 -18.14
CA ASP A 61 11.72 0.63 -19.47
C ASP A 61 10.43 1.49 -19.51
N GLY A 62 10.02 2.07 -18.37
CA GLY A 62 8.83 2.92 -18.28
C GLY A 62 7.50 2.21 -18.55
N GLY A 63 7.49 0.88 -18.47
CA GLY A 63 6.31 0.04 -18.63
C GLY A 63 5.70 -0.38 -17.27
N PRO A 64 4.59 -1.13 -17.31
CA PRO A 64 3.93 -1.64 -16.12
C PRO A 64 4.87 -2.47 -15.25
N LEU A 65 4.71 -2.32 -13.93
CA LEU A 65 5.42 -3.04 -12.89
C LEU A 65 4.42 -3.80 -12.03
N GLU A 66 4.39 -5.13 -12.17
CA GLU A 66 3.63 -6.03 -11.31
C GLU A 66 4.39 -6.24 -9.99
N VAL A 67 3.69 -6.06 -8.88
CA VAL A 67 4.14 -6.37 -7.52
C VAL A 67 3.31 -7.54 -7.01
N ARG A 68 3.97 -8.58 -6.49
CA ARG A 68 3.26 -9.76 -5.96
C ARG A 68 3.98 -10.46 -4.84
N VAL A 69 3.20 -11.14 -4.00
CA VAL A 69 3.71 -12.01 -2.94
C VAL A 69 4.20 -13.33 -3.56
N PRO A 70 5.49 -13.71 -3.39
CA PRO A 70 6.05 -14.90 -4.04
C PRO A 70 5.44 -16.20 -3.49
N GLU A 71 5.24 -17.19 -4.38
CA GLU A 71 4.65 -18.49 -4.00
C GLU A 71 5.49 -19.22 -2.94
N ALA A 72 6.82 -19.12 -3.00
CA ALA A 72 7.70 -19.73 -2.00
C ALA A 72 7.45 -19.18 -0.58
N LEU A 73 7.04 -17.91 -0.46
CA LEU A 73 6.65 -17.34 0.82
C LEU A 73 5.29 -17.87 1.26
N LYS A 74 4.30 -17.94 0.36
CA LYS A 74 2.98 -18.50 0.66
C LYS A 74 3.09 -19.95 1.16
N GLU A 75 3.99 -20.73 0.58
CA GLU A 75 4.27 -22.11 1.02
C GLU A 75 4.87 -22.18 2.44
N VAL A 76 5.74 -21.24 2.81
CA VAL A 76 6.38 -21.19 4.14
C VAL A 76 5.43 -20.62 5.19
N ALA A 77 4.73 -19.54 4.86
CA ALA A 77 3.84 -18.85 5.78
C ALA A 77 2.56 -19.63 6.05
N GLY A 78 2.08 -20.39 5.06
CA GLY A 78 0.85 -21.18 5.19
C GLY A 78 -0.31 -20.32 5.68
N ALA A 79 -0.91 -20.71 6.81
CA ALA A 79 -2.06 -20.05 7.41
C ALA A 79 -1.88 -18.55 7.67
N ASP A 80 -0.65 -18.09 7.93
CA ASP A 80 -0.39 -16.67 8.23
C ASP A 80 -0.65 -15.75 7.02
N LEU A 81 -0.65 -16.29 5.80
CA LEU A 81 -0.97 -15.56 4.56
C LEU A 81 -2.19 -16.12 3.82
N GLU A 82 -2.92 -17.08 4.40
CA GLU A 82 -4.15 -17.64 3.79
C GLU A 82 -5.25 -16.57 3.63
N GLY A 83 -5.24 -15.53 4.46
CA GLY A 83 -6.18 -14.41 4.42
C GLY A 83 -5.86 -13.29 3.41
N LEU A 84 -4.84 -13.43 2.54
CA LEU A 84 -4.50 -12.37 1.57
C LEU A 84 -5.69 -12.04 0.66
N ALA A 85 -6.12 -10.78 0.65
CA ALA A 85 -7.24 -10.34 -0.20
C ALA A 85 -6.81 -9.96 -1.63
N VAL A 86 -5.51 -9.80 -1.86
CA VAL A 86 -4.92 -9.32 -3.13
C VAL A 86 -3.88 -10.33 -3.62
N THR A 87 -3.95 -10.69 -4.91
CA THR A 87 -2.97 -11.57 -5.56
C THR A 87 -1.77 -10.79 -6.08
N SER A 88 -2.02 -9.68 -6.76
CA SER A 88 -1.02 -8.83 -7.39
C SER A 88 -1.50 -7.38 -7.48
N MET A 89 -0.56 -6.47 -7.67
CA MET A 89 -0.84 -5.07 -7.97
C MET A 89 0.03 -4.62 -9.13
N THR A 90 -0.53 -3.93 -10.10
CA THR A 90 0.22 -3.43 -11.26
C THR A 90 0.28 -1.91 -11.22
N LEU A 91 1.51 -1.38 -11.15
CA LEU A 91 1.81 0.04 -11.23
C LEU A 91 2.09 0.41 -12.68
N THR A 92 1.33 1.34 -13.24
CA THR A 92 1.55 1.85 -14.60
C THR A 92 1.81 3.35 -14.56
N PRO A 93 2.93 3.86 -15.10
CA PRO A 93 3.15 5.30 -15.20
C PRO A 93 2.02 5.95 -16.00
N HIS A 94 1.43 6.99 -15.41
CA HIS A 94 0.33 7.75 -16.01
C HIS A 94 0.85 9.06 -16.58
N GLU A 95 0.59 9.31 -17.86
CA GLU A 95 1.04 10.53 -18.54
C GLU A 95 0.10 11.70 -18.19
N LEU A 96 0.62 12.69 -17.45
CA LEU A 96 -0.08 13.93 -17.18
C LEU A 96 0.28 14.98 -18.24
N GLU A 97 -0.66 15.87 -18.57
CA GLU A 97 -0.36 17.04 -19.43
C GLU A 97 0.56 18.04 -18.70
N SER A 98 0.43 18.10 -17.38
CA SER A 98 1.31 18.81 -16.46
C SER A 98 2.74 18.25 -16.47
N ALA A 99 3.71 19.15 -16.49
CA ALA A 99 5.12 18.82 -16.37
C ALA A 99 5.63 18.80 -14.91
N GLY A 100 4.78 19.14 -13.94
CA GLY A 100 5.15 19.41 -12.54
C GLY A 100 5.04 18.21 -11.61
N SER A 101 4.15 17.26 -11.92
CA SER A 101 3.85 16.10 -11.09
C SER A 101 4.00 14.81 -11.90
N CYS A 102 4.08 13.69 -11.21
CA CYS A 102 4.08 12.36 -11.80
C CYS A 102 2.86 11.60 -11.27
N ALA A 103 2.28 10.74 -12.09
CA ALA A 103 1.15 9.92 -11.69
C ALA A 103 1.41 8.44 -12.00
N VAL A 104 0.77 7.57 -11.23
CA VAL A 104 0.78 6.13 -11.42
C VAL A 104 -0.62 5.59 -11.27
N ASP A 105 -1.06 4.81 -12.23
CA ASP A 105 -2.27 4.02 -12.13
C ASP A 105 -1.96 2.71 -11.38
N LEU A 106 -2.77 2.40 -10.39
CA LEU A 106 -2.70 1.19 -9.58
C LEU A 106 -3.88 0.28 -9.94
N ASP A 107 -3.59 -0.81 -10.64
CA ASP A 107 -4.54 -1.89 -10.89
C ASP A 107 -4.36 -2.97 -9.81
N VAL A 108 -5.45 -3.38 -9.17
CA VAL A 108 -5.43 -4.34 -8.05
C VAL A 108 -6.15 -5.61 -8.46
N GLU A 109 -5.42 -6.72 -8.46
CA GLU A 109 -5.99 -8.04 -8.68
C GLU A 109 -6.37 -8.65 -7.32
N PHE A 110 -7.67 -8.77 -7.07
CA PHE A 110 -8.19 -9.36 -5.84
C PHE A 110 -8.30 -10.89 -5.96
N VAL A 111 -8.16 -11.59 -4.83
CA VAL A 111 -8.60 -13.00 -4.75
C VAL A 111 -10.12 -13.08 -4.89
N ASP A 112 -10.66 -14.29 -5.10
CA ASP A 112 -12.11 -14.51 -5.19
C ASP A 112 -12.85 -13.92 -3.97
N ASN A 113 -13.73 -12.96 -4.21
CA ASN A 113 -14.46 -12.18 -3.19
C ASN A 113 -13.58 -11.32 -2.27
N GLY A 114 -12.27 -11.14 -2.55
CA GLY A 114 -11.36 -10.33 -1.75
C GLY A 114 -11.83 -8.88 -1.63
N LYS A 115 -12.18 -8.25 -2.76
CA LYS A 115 -12.73 -6.88 -2.80
C LYS A 115 -14.01 -6.74 -1.97
N ASP A 116 -14.98 -7.64 -2.19
CA ASP A 116 -16.26 -7.64 -1.45
C ASP A 116 -16.04 -7.85 0.05
N SER A 117 -15.06 -8.69 0.41
CA SER A 117 -14.68 -8.93 1.80
C SER A 117 -14.09 -7.67 2.42
N LEU A 118 -13.23 -6.92 1.71
CA LEU A 118 -12.70 -5.64 2.21
C LEU A 118 -13.79 -4.56 2.33
N GLN A 119 -14.72 -4.47 1.38
CA GLN A 119 -15.85 -3.54 1.44
C GLN A 119 -16.78 -3.79 2.64
N THR A 120 -16.85 -5.05 3.08
CA THR A 120 -17.70 -5.48 4.20
C THR A 120 -16.93 -5.67 5.50
N ALA A 121 -15.59 -5.73 5.46
CA ALA A 121 -14.70 -5.85 6.61
C ALA A 121 -14.88 -4.68 7.57
N GLY A 122 -14.63 -4.93 8.85
CA GLY A 122 -14.88 -4.01 9.95
C GLY A 122 -16.05 -4.47 10.82
N GLN A 123 -16.11 -3.92 12.03
CA GLN A 123 -17.09 -4.29 13.04
C GLN A 123 -18.53 -4.18 12.52
N THR A 124 -19.39 -5.09 12.95
CA THR A 124 -20.84 -4.90 12.74
C THR A 124 -21.28 -3.59 13.41
N GLU A 125 -22.37 -2.99 12.93
CA GLU A 125 -22.95 -1.77 13.53
C GLU A 125 -23.06 -1.87 15.06
N ASP A 126 -23.47 -3.04 15.57
CA ASP A 126 -23.62 -3.28 17.00
C ASP A 126 -22.28 -3.35 17.76
N GLU A 127 -21.24 -3.90 17.14
CA GLU A 127 -19.89 -3.99 17.72
C GLU A 127 -19.18 -2.64 17.71
N TYR A 128 -19.38 -1.87 16.64
CA TYR A 128 -18.88 -0.51 16.48
C TYR A 128 -19.47 0.44 17.53
N VAL A 129 -20.80 0.45 17.66
CA VAL A 129 -21.50 1.27 18.65
C VAL A 129 -21.07 0.89 20.07
N LYS A 130 -20.76 -0.38 20.31
CA LYS A 130 -20.25 -0.84 21.60
C LYS A 130 -18.82 -0.34 21.84
N ALA A 131 -17.89 -0.53 20.91
CA ALA A 131 -16.50 -0.10 21.07
C ALA A 131 -16.38 1.43 21.21
N ALA A 132 -17.17 2.17 20.44
CA ALA A 132 -17.18 3.61 20.49
C ALA A 132 -17.79 4.14 21.81
N LYS A 133 -18.80 3.46 22.38
CA LYS A 133 -19.29 3.74 23.75
C LYS A 133 -18.25 3.43 24.83
N GLU A 134 -17.51 2.32 24.69
CA GLU A 134 -16.45 1.96 25.63
C GLU A 134 -15.30 3.00 25.59
N SER A 135 -14.85 3.41 24.40
CA SER A 135 -13.87 4.49 24.24
C SER A 135 -14.39 5.84 24.76
N PHE A 136 -15.67 6.12 24.53
CA PHE A 136 -16.34 7.33 25.01
C PHE A 136 -16.37 7.39 26.55
N ASP A 137 -16.67 6.28 27.22
CA ASP A 137 -16.65 6.21 28.68
C ASP A 137 -15.21 6.30 29.23
N ASP A 138 -14.22 5.74 28.54
CA ASP A 138 -12.80 5.86 28.91
C ASP A 138 -12.27 7.30 28.73
N ASP A 139 -12.57 7.98 27.61
CA ASP A 139 -12.14 9.36 27.34
C ASP A 139 -12.83 10.40 28.23
N LEU A 140 -14.14 10.22 28.49
CA LEU A 140 -14.84 10.96 29.55
C LEU A 140 -14.15 10.75 30.90
N GLY A 141 -13.80 9.50 31.15
CA GLY A 141 -13.04 9.04 32.28
C GLY A 141 -11.65 9.63 32.39
N GLU A 142 -11.09 10.32 31.39
CA GLU A 142 -9.82 11.07 31.46
C GLU A 142 -10.03 12.59 31.52
N GLY A 143 -10.91 13.14 30.68
CA GLY A 143 -11.18 14.58 30.60
C GLY A 143 -11.93 15.16 31.80
N LEU A 144 -12.80 14.36 32.44
CA LEU A 144 -13.65 14.79 33.56
C LEU A 144 -13.27 14.17 34.91
N GLN A 145 -12.10 13.52 35.01
CA GLN A 145 -11.59 12.93 36.27
C GLN A 145 -11.58 13.91 37.44
N THR A 146 -11.30 15.18 37.14
CA THR A 146 -11.19 16.24 38.15
C THR A 146 -12.52 16.58 38.81
N ILE A 147 -13.65 16.26 38.18
CA ILE A 147 -15.01 16.45 38.71
C ILE A 147 -15.73 15.13 38.99
N GLY A 148 -15.06 13.99 38.82
CA GLY A 148 -15.56 12.67 39.24
C GLY A 148 -16.61 12.04 38.33
N ILE A 149 -16.79 12.57 37.12
CA ILE A 149 -17.72 12.03 36.12
C ILE A 149 -16.95 11.03 35.25
N ARG A 150 -17.48 9.82 35.08
CA ARG A 150 -16.81 8.73 34.36
C ARG A 150 -17.65 8.08 33.27
N THR A 151 -18.94 8.42 33.18
CA THR A 151 -19.84 7.86 32.16
C THR A 151 -20.78 8.92 31.62
N TRP A 152 -21.40 8.63 30.47
CA TRP A 152 -22.45 9.48 29.90
C TRP A 152 -23.59 9.75 30.89
N ASP A 153 -24.07 8.69 31.54
CA ASP A 153 -25.23 8.75 32.43
C ASP A 153 -24.95 9.65 33.63
N GLU A 154 -23.71 9.63 34.16
CA GLU A 154 -23.27 10.52 35.23
C GLU A 154 -23.20 11.98 34.75
N LEU A 155 -22.69 12.21 33.53
CA LEU A 155 -22.60 13.55 32.94
C LEU A 155 -23.98 14.18 32.74
N VAL A 156 -24.92 13.39 32.19
CA VAL A 156 -26.31 13.81 31.96
C VAL A 156 -27.03 14.04 33.28
N ALA A 157 -26.82 13.19 34.27
CA ALA A 157 -27.41 13.33 35.60
C ALA A 157 -26.95 14.62 36.31
N GLU A 158 -25.67 14.99 36.17
CA GLU A 158 -25.10 16.16 36.85
C GLU A 158 -25.44 17.47 36.13
N MET A 159 -25.40 17.50 34.80
CA MET A 159 -25.42 18.75 34.04
C MET A 159 -26.68 18.97 33.19
N GLY A 160 -27.49 17.93 33.02
CA GLY A 160 -28.63 17.91 32.10
C GLY A 160 -28.22 17.67 30.64
N GLN A 161 -29.11 16.99 29.92
CA GLN A 161 -28.89 16.46 28.57
C GLN A 161 -28.39 17.51 27.56
N GLU A 162 -29.02 18.69 27.51
CA GLU A 162 -28.66 19.75 26.54
C GLU A 162 -27.24 20.29 26.73
N LYS A 163 -26.78 20.41 27.99
CA LYS A 163 -25.42 20.87 28.30
C LYS A 163 -24.38 19.77 28.15
N ALA A 164 -24.72 18.53 28.52
CA ALA A 164 -23.88 17.37 28.28
C ALA A 164 -23.60 17.20 26.77
N TYR A 165 -24.64 17.32 25.94
CA TYR A 165 -24.52 17.29 24.49
C TYR A 165 -23.60 18.39 23.93
N THR A 166 -23.80 19.65 24.36
CA THR A 166 -22.98 20.78 23.85
C THR A 166 -21.48 20.60 24.15
N ILE A 167 -21.15 20.04 25.31
CA ILE A 167 -19.76 19.76 25.68
C ILE A 167 -19.22 18.57 24.88
N MET A 168 -20.03 17.54 24.66
CA MET A 168 -19.58 16.32 24.00
C MET A 168 -19.55 16.38 22.48
N SER A 169 -20.38 17.19 21.82
CA SER A 169 -20.35 17.34 20.37
C SER A 169 -19.01 17.87 19.84
N GLU A 170 -18.15 18.41 20.73
CA GLU A 170 -16.78 18.83 20.40
C GLU A 170 -15.77 17.68 20.46
N PHE A 171 -16.09 16.55 21.11
CA PHE A 171 -15.16 15.44 21.36
C PHE A 171 -15.63 14.09 20.80
N ALA A 172 -16.93 13.89 20.61
CA ALA A 172 -17.49 12.63 20.15
C ALA A 172 -18.76 12.82 19.31
N PRO A 173 -19.07 11.87 18.40
CA PRO A 173 -20.32 11.84 17.65
C PRO A 173 -21.48 11.38 18.53
N VAL A 174 -22.06 12.30 19.29
CA VAL A 174 -23.25 12.05 20.12
C VAL A 174 -24.40 12.86 19.56
N ALA A 175 -25.61 12.30 19.47
CA ALA A 175 -26.82 12.96 19.02
C ALA A 175 -27.46 13.81 20.15
N PRO A 176 -28.36 14.78 19.83
CA PRO A 176 -28.99 15.65 20.83
C PRO A 176 -29.82 14.94 21.91
N ASP A 177 -30.30 13.73 21.61
CA ASP A 177 -31.00 12.88 22.57
C ASP A 177 -30.03 12.05 23.45
N GLY A 178 -28.73 12.25 23.29
CA GLY A 178 -27.69 11.55 24.03
C GLY A 178 -27.48 10.11 23.61
N THR A 179 -28.06 9.69 22.48
CA THR A 179 -27.63 8.47 21.82
C THR A 179 -26.32 8.74 21.09
N PHE A 180 -25.48 7.72 20.98
CA PHE A 180 -24.31 7.79 20.11
C PHE A 180 -24.82 7.97 18.68
N ASP A 181 -24.28 8.94 17.95
CA ASP A 181 -24.72 9.22 16.58
C ASP A 181 -24.04 8.23 15.64
N ASP A 182 -24.72 7.12 15.38
CA ASP A 182 -24.21 6.00 14.59
C ASP A 182 -23.82 6.41 13.16
N GLU A 183 -24.35 7.52 12.63
CA GLU A 183 -24.03 8.04 11.30
C GLU A 183 -22.70 8.82 11.31
N VAL A 184 -22.52 9.74 12.25
CA VAL A 184 -21.28 10.53 12.39
C VAL A 184 -20.12 9.65 12.87
N ALA A 185 -20.43 8.64 13.67
CA ALA A 185 -19.47 7.69 14.16
C ALA A 185 -18.96 6.76 13.04
N ARG A 186 -19.85 6.22 12.20
CA ARG A 186 -19.48 5.49 10.98
C ARG A 186 -18.53 6.26 10.07
N ALA A 187 -18.70 7.57 9.97
CA ALA A 187 -17.84 8.43 9.16
C ALA A 187 -16.45 8.67 9.76
N SER A 188 -16.26 8.47 11.08
CA SER A 188 -15.07 8.97 11.78
C SER A 188 -13.94 7.96 11.98
N TYR A 189 -14.13 6.64 11.80
CA TYR A 189 -13.12 5.66 12.24
C TYR A 189 -12.78 4.50 11.29
N ASP A 190 -13.53 4.25 10.19
CA ASP A 190 -13.26 3.04 9.37
C ASP A 190 -13.53 3.14 7.86
N GLY A 191 -13.19 4.24 7.20
CA GLY A 191 -13.41 4.37 5.76
C GLY A 191 -14.84 4.61 5.31
N GLY A 192 -15.84 4.43 6.20
CA GLY A 192 -17.25 4.86 6.16
C GLY A 192 -18.11 4.37 4.98
N THR A 193 -17.49 4.06 3.85
CA THR A 193 -18.04 3.73 2.55
C THR A 193 -17.33 2.48 2.04
N PRO A 194 -17.98 1.66 1.18
CA PRO A 194 -17.32 0.52 0.55
C PRO A 194 -16.00 0.88 -0.13
N ARG A 195 -15.96 2.03 -0.82
CA ARG A 195 -14.75 2.57 -1.46
C ARG A 195 -13.64 2.87 -0.46
N GLY A 196 -13.93 3.66 0.57
CA GLY A 196 -12.95 4.07 1.57
C GLY A 196 -12.36 2.89 2.35
N LYS A 197 -13.15 1.84 2.59
CA LYS A 197 -12.64 0.59 3.17
C LYS A 197 -11.61 -0.12 2.30
N VAL A 198 -11.85 -0.20 0.99
CA VAL A 198 -10.90 -0.78 0.05
C VAL A 198 -9.62 0.07 -0.01
N LEU A 199 -9.74 1.39 -0.12
CA LEU A 199 -8.58 2.29 -0.16
C LEU A 199 -7.74 2.17 1.11
N LYS A 200 -8.39 2.23 2.28
CA LYS A 200 -7.72 2.06 3.59
C LYS A 200 -7.00 0.72 3.70
N ALA A 201 -7.60 -0.36 3.19
CA ALA A 201 -6.98 -1.69 3.15
C ALA A 201 -5.73 -1.76 2.28
N LEU A 202 -5.69 -0.98 1.21
CA LEU A 202 -4.54 -0.84 0.33
C LEU A 202 -3.49 0.13 0.89
N GLY A 203 -3.73 0.75 2.06
CA GLY A 203 -2.85 1.75 2.66
C GLY A 203 -3.02 3.15 2.08
N LEU A 204 -4.13 3.42 1.38
CA LEU A 204 -4.45 4.70 0.76
C LEU A 204 -5.45 5.50 1.61
N PRO A 205 -5.51 6.83 1.45
CA PRO A 205 -6.52 7.67 2.10
C PRO A 205 -7.95 7.21 1.76
N ASP A 206 -8.82 7.10 2.76
CA ASP A 206 -10.19 6.63 2.60
C ASP A 206 -11.16 7.71 2.08
N ASP A 207 -10.78 8.97 2.23
CA ASP A 207 -11.48 10.17 1.79
C ASP A 207 -11.00 10.71 0.43
N SER A 208 -10.13 9.96 -0.28
CA SER A 208 -9.62 10.29 -1.62
C SER A 208 -10.70 10.84 -2.57
N PRO A 209 -10.43 11.89 -3.36
CA PRO A 209 -11.35 12.39 -4.37
C PRO A 209 -11.77 11.33 -5.39
N SER A 210 -12.90 11.58 -6.07
CA SER A 210 -13.32 10.76 -7.22
C SER A 210 -12.31 10.90 -8.36
N ILE A 211 -12.10 9.84 -9.14
CA ILE A 211 -11.23 9.88 -10.32
C ILE A 211 -11.64 10.94 -11.35
N ASP A 212 -12.94 11.25 -11.45
CA ASP A 212 -13.45 12.30 -12.33
C ASP A 212 -13.02 13.73 -11.88
N ALA A 213 -12.48 13.87 -10.67
CA ALA A 213 -11.99 15.14 -10.14
C ALA A 213 -10.51 15.41 -10.48
N LEU A 214 -9.80 14.44 -11.07
CA LEU A 214 -8.41 14.63 -11.50
C LEU A 214 -8.36 15.61 -12.69
N ASP A 215 -7.66 16.73 -12.51
CA ASP A 215 -7.34 17.67 -13.58
C ASP A 215 -5.94 17.35 -14.15
N GLU A 216 -5.87 16.64 -15.27
CA GLU A 216 -4.60 16.23 -15.89
C GLU A 216 -3.70 17.43 -16.30
N SER A 217 -4.29 18.60 -16.54
CA SER A 217 -3.56 19.83 -16.92
C SER A 217 -2.92 20.54 -15.72
N ASP A 218 -3.53 20.42 -14.54
CA ASP A 218 -3.06 21.02 -13.27
C ASP A 218 -3.36 20.10 -12.07
N PRO A 219 -2.72 18.93 -11.99
CA PRO A 219 -3.09 17.89 -11.04
C PRO A 219 -2.59 18.23 -9.64
N GLU A 220 -3.46 18.08 -8.64
CA GLU A 220 -3.08 18.16 -7.24
C GLU A 220 -2.46 16.82 -6.79
N THR A 221 -1.51 16.90 -5.86
CA THR A 221 -0.91 15.71 -5.23
C THR A 221 -1.93 15.06 -4.31
N ASP A 222 -2.51 13.96 -4.75
CA ASP A 222 -3.52 13.19 -4.03
C ASP A 222 -3.68 11.80 -4.65
N VAL A 223 -4.49 10.97 -4.01
CA VAL A 223 -4.98 9.69 -4.53
C VAL A 223 -6.39 9.91 -5.07
N TYR A 224 -6.62 9.54 -6.31
CA TYR A 224 -7.90 9.65 -6.99
C TYR A 224 -8.44 8.26 -7.27
N ALA A 225 -9.72 8.01 -6.95
CA ALA A 225 -10.29 6.67 -7.08
C ALA A 225 -11.71 6.69 -7.64
N SER A 226 -12.00 5.72 -8.49
CA SER A 226 -13.36 5.34 -8.91
C SER A 226 -14.25 4.99 -7.72
N ASP A 227 -15.58 5.05 -7.91
CA ASP A 227 -16.57 4.79 -6.84
C ASP A 227 -16.44 3.40 -6.21
N ASP A 228 -15.94 2.41 -6.95
CA ASP A 228 -15.72 1.06 -6.48
C ASP A 228 -14.24 0.77 -6.19
N ALA A 229 -13.34 1.73 -6.35
CA ALA A 229 -11.89 1.56 -6.19
C ALA A 229 -11.28 0.46 -7.08
N SER A 230 -11.80 0.27 -8.32
CA SER A 230 -11.10 -0.53 -9.35
C SER A 230 -10.01 0.26 -10.05
N ASP A 231 -10.29 1.53 -10.33
CA ASP A 231 -9.37 2.46 -10.97
C ASP A 231 -8.89 3.44 -9.89
N ILE A 232 -7.57 3.46 -9.68
CA ILE A 232 -6.88 4.30 -8.70
C ILE A 232 -5.71 4.97 -9.42
N THR A 233 -5.60 6.29 -9.31
CA THR A 233 -4.47 7.08 -9.81
C THR A 233 -3.84 7.82 -8.64
N ILE A 234 -2.56 7.60 -8.41
CA ILE A 234 -1.77 8.25 -7.36
C ILE A 234 -0.95 9.36 -8.01
N VAL A 235 -1.21 10.61 -7.66
CA VAL A 235 -0.43 11.77 -8.10
C VAL A 235 0.55 12.17 -7.01
N GLN A 236 1.83 12.24 -7.35
CA GLN A 236 2.89 12.59 -6.41
C GLN A 236 3.98 13.46 -7.07
N ASP A 237 4.88 13.99 -6.25
CA ASP A 237 6.07 14.66 -6.74
C ASP A 237 6.90 13.67 -7.58
N CYS A 238 7.42 14.13 -8.71
CA CYS A 238 8.32 13.32 -9.52
C CYS A 238 9.63 13.04 -8.78
N ALA A 239 9.98 11.77 -8.65
CA ALA A 239 11.21 11.33 -8.02
C ALA A 239 12.44 11.83 -8.79
N ALA A 240 13.47 12.26 -8.05
CA ALA A 240 14.80 12.51 -8.63
C ALA A 240 15.51 11.20 -8.99
N SER A 241 15.23 10.12 -8.25
CA SER A 241 15.67 8.76 -8.55
C SER A 241 14.60 7.74 -8.15
N SER A 242 14.34 6.78 -9.04
CA SER A 242 13.47 5.60 -8.79
C SER A 242 13.98 4.65 -7.70
N SER A 243 15.20 4.84 -7.19
CA SER A 243 15.86 3.93 -6.24
C SER A 243 16.08 4.54 -4.85
N ASN A 244 15.65 5.78 -4.65
CA ASN A 244 15.88 6.53 -3.43
C ASN A 244 14.62 6.52 -2.55
N GLU A 245 14.76 6.08 -1.30
CA GLU A 245 13.67 6.04 -0.31
C GLU A 245 13.13 7.43 0.03
N GLU A 246 13.96 8.49 -0.05
CA GLU A 246 13.51 9.86 0.21
C GLU A 246 12.57 10.41 -0.88
N ASP A 247 12.57 9.79 -2.07
CA ASP A 247 11.73 10.14 -3.21
C ASP A 247 10.48 9.23 -3.32
N ALA A 248 10.24 8.37 -2.32
CA ALA A 248 9.13 7.43 -2.31
C ALA A 248 7.78 8.12 -2.04
N GLY A 249 6.74 7.58 -2.66
CA GLY A 249 5.35 7.90 -2.33
C GLY A 249 4.85 7.22 -1.05
N GLU A 250 3.54 7.17 -0.90
CA GLU A 250 2.89 6.49 0.20
C GLU A 250 3.10 4.95 0.15
N SER A 251 3.04 4.32 1.32
CA SER A 251 3.21 2.87 1.43
C SER A 251 1.92 2.13 1.06
N ILE A 252 2.01 1.29 0.04
CA ILE A 252 0.91 0.45 -0.45
C ILE A 252 0.96 -0.91 0.26
N LYS A 253 -0.22 -1.44 0.58
CA LYS A 253 -0.39 -2.64 1.41
C LYS A 253 -1.07 -3.77 0.66
N PHE A 254 -0.60 -4.98 0.91
CA PHE A 254 -1.31 -6.23 0.65
C PHE A 254 -2.09 -6.60 1.92
N PRO A 255 -3.41 -6.40 1.96
CA PRO A 255 -4.20 -6.66 3.15
C PRO A 255 -4.41 -8.16 3.40
N LEU A 256 -4.36 -8.53 4.68
CA LEU A 256 -4.81 -9.80 5.22
C LEU A 256 -6.19 -9.63 5.85
N LEU A 257 -7.15 -10.44 5.44
CA LEU A 257 -8.43 -10.56 6.12
C LEU A 257 -8.22 -11.29 7.44
N ASP A 258 -8.61 -10.66 8.55
CA ASP A 258 -8.63 -11.30 9.86
C ASP A 258 -9.88 -12.18 9.96
N GLU A 259 -9.69 -13.51 9.86
CA GLU A 259 -10.77 -14.49 9.96
C GLU A 259 -11.32 -14.65 11.38
N ASP A 260 -10.54 -14.31 12.41
CA ASP A 260 -10.83 -14.73 13.78
C ASP A 260 -11.69 -13.74 14.56
N GLU A 261 -11.75 -12.46 14.18
CA GLU A 261 -12.40 -11.45 15.04
C GLU A 261 -13.35 -10.44 14.37
N ASN A 262 -13.66 -10.53 13.07
CA ASN A 262 -14.58 -9.56 12.44
C ASN A 262 -14.06 -8.10 12.58
N ARG A 263 -12.73 -7.93 12.74
CA ARG A 263 -12.08 -6.71 13.22
C ARG A 263 -11.44 -5.83 12.14
N GLY A 264 -11.50 -6.22 10.87
CA GLY A 264 -10.95 -5.43 9.76
C GLY A 264 -9.95 -6.24 8.96
N PHE A 265 -8.83 -5.62 8.63
CA PHE A 265 -7.73 -6.21 7.87
C PHE A 265 -6.40 -5.82 8.53
N ASP A 266 -5.44 -6.73 8.48
CA ASP A 266 -4.05 -6.52 8.90
C ASP A 266 -3.14 -6.29 7.69
N ASP A 267 -1.96 -5.73 7.94
CA ASP A 267 -0.93 -5.56 6.92
C ASP A 267 -0.20 -6.90 6.71
N GLY A 268 -0.30 -7.51 5.52
CA GLY A 268 0.46 -8.73 5.19
C GLY A 268 1.82 -8.43 4.58
N ALA A 269 1.83 -7.60 3.55
CA ALA A 269 3.04 -7.09 2.93
C ALA A 269 2.87 -5.62 2.58
N THR A 270 3.96 -4.86 2.55
CA THR A 270 3.91 -3.44 2.20
C THR A 270 5.03 -3.09 1.24
N PHE A 271 4.78 -2.20 0.28
CA PHE A 271 5.80 -1.64 -0.57
C PHE A 271 5.67 -0.13 -0.70
N GLU A 272 6.79 0.55 -0.89
CA GLU A 272 6.84 1.96 -1.28
C GLU A 272 7.46 2.07 -2.67
N PHE A 273 6.94 2.97 -3.50
CA PHE A 273 7.41 3.15 -4.86
C PHE A 273 7.77 4.61 -5.17
N ALA A 274 8.66 4.80 -6.13
CA ALA A 274 9.06 6.09 -6.67
C ALA A 274 8.80 6.09 -8.18
N VAL A 275 8.30 7.20 -8.72
CA VAL A 275 8.07 7.39 -10.17
C VAL A 275 8.83 8.62 -10.66
N MET A 276 9.61 8.45 -11.72
CA MET A 276 10.33 9.54 -12.37
C MET A 276 9.53 10.13 -13.53
N LYS A 277 9.87 11.36 -13.92
CA LYS A 277 9.30 12.03 -15.11
C LYS A 277 9.49 11.27 -16.43
N SER A 278 10.45 10.37 -16.48
CA SER A 278 10.66 9.47 -17.63
C SER A 278 9.65 8.31 -17.69
N GLY A 279 8.82 8.13 -16.65
CA GLY A 279 8.00 6.94 -16.44
C GLY A 279 8.75 5.79 -15.75
N GLU A 280 10.02 5.97 -15.39
CA GLU A 280 10.78 4.95 -14.64
C GLU A 280 10.17 4.75 -13.26
N LEU A 281 9.84 3.50 -12.91
CA LEU A 281 9.32 3.12 -11.59
C LEU A 281 10.39 2.38 -10.80
N GLY A 282 10.36 2.53 -9.49
CA GLY A 282 11.11 1.62 -8.62
C GLY A 282 10.41 1.37 -7.31
N ILE A 283 10.58 0.16 -6.80
CA ILE A 283 10.24 -0.21 -5.43
C ILE A 283 11.46 0.11 -4.58
N VAL A 284 11.28 0.94 -3.56
CA VAL A 284 12.37 1.42 -2.72
C VAL A 284 12.35 0.85 -1.31
N ASN A 285 11.25 0.19 -0.95
CA ASN A 285 11.11 -0.51 0.33
C ASN A 285 9.97 -1.53 0.24
N GLY A 286 10.27 -2.78 -0.07
CA GLY A 286 9.30 -3.87 -0.02
C GLY A 286 9.57 -4.84 1.13
N ARG A 287 8.55 -5.10 1.96
CA ARG A 287 8.64 -5.95 3.15
C ARG A 287 7.40 -6.81 3.31
N VAL A 288 7.59 -7.95 3.98
CA VAL A 288 6.51 -8.84 4.40
C VAL A 288 6.50 -8.86 5.92
N ILE A 289 5.32 -8.72 6.52
CA ILE A 289 5.19 -8.66 7.97
C ILE A 289 5.45 -10.05 8.56
N GLY A 290 6.43 -10.16 9.45
CA GLY A 290 6.78 -11.41 10.13
C GLY A 290 7.64 -12.38 9.32
N TYR A 291 8.08 -12.00 8.11
CA TYR A 291 8.88 -12.86 7.23
C TYR A 291 10.04 -12.13 6.59
N GLU A 292 11.19 -12.81 6.47
CA GLU A 292 12.39 -12.31 5.79
C GLU A 292 13.08 -13.42 4.99
N THR A 293 13.98 -13.04 4.08
CA THR A 293 14.83 -13.98 3.36
C THR A 293 16.15 -14.19 4.09
N ASP A 294 16.56 -15.44 4.25
CA ASP A 294 17.86 -15.78 4.82
C ASP A 294 19.01 -15.51 3.83
N THR A 295 20.25 -15.81 4.23
CA THR A 295 21.43 -15.60 3.35
C THR A 295 21.44 -16.45 2.09
N ASN A 296 20.62 -17.49 2.00
CA ASN A 296 20.46 -18.36 0.84
C ASN A 296 19.29 -17.91 -0.05
N GLY A 297 18.51 -16.92 0.38
CA GLY A 297 17.29 -16.46 -0.28
C GLY A 297 16.06 -17.28 0.07
N ASP A 298 16.13 -18.13 1.10
CA ASP A 298 15.01 -18.92 1.58
C ASP A 298 14.15 -18.09 2.54
N TRP A 299 12.83 -18.15 2.40
CA TRP A 299 11.90 -17.47 3.31
C TRP A 299 11.89 -18.14 4.68
N ILE A 300 11.96 -17.31 5.73
CA ILE A 300 11.89 -17.71 7.14
C ILE A 300 10.98 -16.76 7.91
N ALA A 301 10.40 -17.25 9.01
CA ALA A 301 9.75 -16.39 9.99
C ALA A 301 10.80 -15.51 10.70
N GLY A 302 10.49 -14.22 10.85
CA GLY A 302 11.33 -13.20 11.48
C GLY A 302 11.20 -13.08 13.00
#